data_AF-A0A832H8Y9-F1
#
_entry.id   AF-A0A832H8Y9-F1
#
_cell.length_a   1.000
_cell.length_b   1.000
_cell.length_c   1.000
_cell.angle_alpha   90.00
_cell.angle_beta   90.00
_cell.angle_gamma   90.00
#
_symmetry.space_group_name_H-M   'P 1'
#
loop_
_entity.id
_entity.type
_entity.pdbx_description
1 polymer ?
#
loop_
_entity_poly.entity_id
_entity_poly.type
_entity_poly.pdbx_seq_one_letter_code
_entity_poly.pdbx_strand_id
1 'polypeptide(L)'
;MNIQEVYSHLNGLEYLMVHKPHLWKEIQDVIRLVDAGACKTKVSKEKTMKGEVLYSPVALNARFSELLKGRRKWTESRVSYWVTSDEKLIRRTLSMPAEQQKAEILKEGREPIFSYNQTDFVKERVAVEIQFGKYAFVAYDLFVKHLAFYVGDQIDVGVEILPMKSLQSQMSSGVGYYEGEFYNIVRQGRGVPAVPLVLLGVAA
;
A
#
# COMPACT_ATOMS: atom_id res chain seq x y z
N MET A 1 -11.59 -14.50 -4.03
CA MET A 1 -11.78 -13.71 -2.79
C MET A 1 -12.86 -12.68 -3.06
N ASN A 2 -13.39 -12.06 -2.01
CA ASN A 2 -14.43 -11.03 -2.13
C ASN A 2 -14.06 -9.78 -1.33
N ILE A 3 -14.45 -8.61 -1.86
CA ILE A 3 -14.39 -7.33 -1.14
C ILE A 3 -15.57 -7.31 -0.17
N GLN A 4 -15.29 -7.19 1.12
CA GLN A 4 -16.30 -7.10 2.19
C GLN A 4 -16.55 -5.65 2.58
N GLU A 5 -15.49 -4.85 2.63
CA GLU A 5 -15.55 -3.46 3.07
C GLU A 5 -14.74 -2.57 2.16
N VAL A 6 -15.22 -1.34 1.99
CA VAL A 6 -14.56 -0.30 1.19
C VAL A 6 -14.62 1.02 1.94
N TYR A 7 -13.47 1.68 2.07
CA TYR A 7 -13.40 3.04 2.59
C TYR A 7 -12.72 3.96 1.58
N SER A 8 -13.41 5.05 1.23
CA SER A 8 -12.91 6.11 0.34
C SER A 8 -12.40 7.27 1.17
N HIS A 9 -11.08 7.36 1.31
CA HIS A 9 -10.42 8.47 1.98
C HIS A 9 -10.15 9.59 0.98
N LEU A 10 -10.54 10.82 1.33
CA LEU A 10 -10.43 12.00 0.45
C LEU A 10 -11.03 11.76 -0.95
N ASN A 11 -12.14 11.02 -1.00
CA ASN A 11 -12.85 10.66 -2.24
C ASN A 11 -11.97 9.94 -3.28
N GLY A 12 -10.98 9.15 -2.83
CA GLY A 12 -10.08 8.40 -3.71
C GLY A 12 -10.81 7.38 -4.60
N LEU A 13 -11.89 6.76 -4.09
CA LEU A 13 -12.68 5.84 -4.89
C LEU A 13 -13.45 6.55 -5.99
N GLU A 14 -14.06 7.70 -5.66
CA GLU A 14 -14.78 8.53 -6.61
C GLU A 14 -13.84 9.04 -7.70
N TYR A 15 -12.61 9.44 -7.34
CA TYR A 15 -11.56 9.76 -8.32
C TYR A 15 -11.32 8.59 -9.28
N LEU A 16 -11.14 7.36 -8.76
CA LEU A 16 -10.98 6.17 -9.60
C LEU A 16 -12.19 5.92 -10.49
N MET A 17 -13.41 6.05 -9.96
CA MET A 17 -14.64 5.81 -10.73
C MET A 17 -14.84 6.82 -11.86
N VAL A 18 -14.44 8.08 -11.66
CA VAL A 18 -14.59 9.14 -12.68
C VAL A 18 -13.45 9.10 -13.70
N HIS A 19 -12.20 9.00 -13.24
CA HIS A 19 -11.03 9.21 -14.08
C HIS A 19 -10.35 7.92 -14.53
N LYS A 20 -10.53 6.83 -13.79
CA LYS A 20 -9.86 5.53 -14.01
C LYS A 20 -10.83 4.32 -13.84
N PRO A 21 -12.06 4.35 -14.38
CA PRO A 21 -13.07 3.31 -14.10
C PRO A 21 -12.62 1.92 -14.53
N HIS A 22 -11.78 1.81 -15.56
CA HIS A 22 -11.20 0.55 -16.00
C HIS A 22 -10.24 -0.05 -14.97
N LEU A 23 -9.46 0.77 -14.26
CA LEU A 23 -8.56 0.30 -13.19
C LEU A 23 -9.35 -0.13 -11.96
N TRP A 24 -10.42 0.58 -11.61
CA TRP A 24 -11.29 0.15 -10.52
C TRP A 24 -11.88 -1.24 -10.79
N LYS A 25 -12.44 -1.43 -11.99
CA LYS A 25 -12.95 -2.73 -12.42
C LYS A 25 -11.86 -3.81 -12.44
N GLU A 26 -10.66 -3.46 -12.90
CA GLU A 26 -9.52 -4.37 -12.93
C GLU A 26 -9.08 -4.83 -11.54
N ILE A 27 -9.02 -3.93 -10.55
CA ILE A 27 -8.70 -4.26 -9.15
C ILE A 27 -9.75 -5.23 -8.59
N GLN A 28 -11.04 -4.94 -8.80
CA GLN A 28 -12.12 -5.83 -8.38
C GLN A 28 -12.04 -7.22 -9.04
N ASP A 29 -11.75 -7.27 -10.34
CA ASP A 29 -11.59 -8.53 -11.07
C ASP A 29 -10.39 -9.34 -10.56
N VAL A 30 -9.26 -8.69 -10.25
CA VAL A 30 -8.09 -9.35 -9.66
C VAL A 30 -8.44 -9.98 -8.32
N ILE A 31 -9.09 -9.24 -7.41
CA ILE A 31 -9.51 -9.76 -6.10
C ILE A 31 -10.43 -10.97 -6.27
N ARG A 32 -11.38 -10.92 -7.20
CA ARG A 32 -12.28 -12.05 -7.49
C ARG A 32 -11.54 -13.29 -7.99
N LEU A 33 -10.49 -13.12 -8.81
CA LEU A 33 -9.69 -14.21 -9.39
C LEU A 33 -8.73 -14.89 -8.41
N VAL A 34 -8.47 -14.31 -7.24
CA VAL A 34 -7.64 -14.95 -6.21
C VAL A 34 -8.42 -16.09 -5.56
N ASP A 35 -7.98 -17.33 -5.81
CA ASP A 35 -8.42 -18.51 -5.07
C ASP A 35 -7.70 -18.55 -3.71
N ALA A 36 -8.36 -18.07 -2.66
CA ALA A 36 -7.81 -18.10 -1.32
C ALA A 36 -7.66 -19.53 -0.80
N GLY A 37 -8.53 -20.47 -1.19
CA GLY A 37 -8.48 -21.86 -0.76
C GLY A 37 -7.17 -22.52 -1.16
N ALA A 38 -6.73 -22.30 -2.41
CA ALA A 38 -5.42 -22.74 -2.90
C ALA A 38 -4.24 -22.11 -2.14
N CYS A 39 -4.45 -21.00 -1.43
CA CYS A 39 -3.43 -20.31 -0.64
C CYS A 39 -3.42 -20.74 0.85
N LYS A 40 -4.32 -21.63 1.27
CA LYS A 40 -4.39 -22.18 2.65
C LYS A 40 -3.41 -23.33 2.84
N THR A 41 -2.12 -23.02 2.77
CA THR A 41 -1.03 -24.02 2.68
C THR A 41 -0.05 -23.98 3.85
N LYS A 42 -0.17 -22.99 4.75
CA LYS A 42 0.82 -22.78 5.82
C LYS A 42 0.48 -23.62 7.05
N VAL A 43 1.35 -24.57 7.40
CA VAL A 43 1.26 -25.28 8.68
C VAL A 43 1.87 -24.42 9.80
N SER A 44 1.06 -24.08 10.81
CA SER A 44 1.49 -23.20 11.88
C SER A 44 2.42 -23.87 12.90
N LYS A 45 3.44 -23.12 13.31
CA LYS A 45 4.39 -23.50 14.38
C LYS A 45 4.17 -22.67 15.66
N GLU A 46 3.19 -21.78 15.67
CA GLU A 46 2.91 -20.89 16.80
C GLU A 46 2.28 -21.69 17.96
N LYS A 47 2.66 -21.36 19.20
CA LYS A 47 2.25 -22.14 20.39
C LYS A 47 0.73 -22.31 20.51
N THR A 48 -0.05 -21.30 20.12
CA THR A 48 -1.51 -21.26 20.28
C THR A 48 -2.29 -21.99 19.18
N MET A 49 -1.65 -22.35 18.07
CA MET A 49 -2.31 -22.85 16.83
C MET A 49 -1.43 -23.90 16.13
N LYS A 50 -0.60 -24.60 16.89
CA LYS A 50 0.41 -25.52 16.36
C LYS A 50 -0.27 -26.65 15.56
N GLY A 51 0.15 -26.83 14.31
CA GLY A 51 -0.38 -27.87 13.42
C GLY A 51 -1.61 -27.47 12.60
N GLU A 52 -2.22 -26.30 12.85
CA GLU A 52 -3.30 -25.79 12.01
C GLU A 52 -2.80 -25.40 10.62
N VAL A 53 -3.64 -25.58 9.61
CA VAL A 53 -3.39 -25.14 8.24
C VAL A 53 -4.04 -23.78 8.02
N LEU A 54 -3.21 -22.76 7.82
CA LEU A 54 -3.56 -21.36 7.74
C LEU A 54 -3.38 -20.81 6.33
N TYR A 55 -4.00 -19.67 6.04
CA TYR A 55 -3.72 -18.90 4.84
C TYR A 55 -2.29 -18.37 4.89
N SER A 56 -1.53 -18.64 3.82
CA SER A 56 -0.15 -18.21 3.69
C SER A 56 -0.09 -16.79 3.10
N PRO A 57 0.42 -15.78 3.84
CA PRO A 57 0.63 -14.45 3.28
C PRO A 57 1.50 -14.47 2.03
N VAL A 58 2.52 -15.33 2.02
CA VAL A 58 3.44 -15.49 0.88
C VAL A 58 2.70 -16.02 -0.35
N ALA A 59 1.83 -17.02 -0.18
CA ALA A 59 1.06 -17.57 -1.29
C ALA A 59 0.02 -16.57 -1.82
N LEU A 60 -0.66 -15.86 -0.93
CA LEU A 60 -1.60 -14.80 -1.29
C LEU A 60 -0.89 -13.68 -2.07
N ASN A 61 0.21 -13.13 -1.54
CA ASN A 61 0.99 -12.09 -2.20
C ASN A 61 1.50 -12.54 -3.58
N ALA A 62 2.00 -13.77 -3.69
CA ALA A 62 2.44 -14.33 -4.97
C ALA A 62 1.27 -14.41 -5.98
N ARG A 63 0.09 -14.84 -5.54
CA ARG A 63 -1.09 -14.96 -6.40
C ARG A 63 -1.58 -13.60 -6.89
N PHE A 64 -1.64 -12.60 -6.02
CA PHE A 64 -1.96 -11.23 -6.44
C PHE A 64 -0.91 -10.68 -7.41
N SER A 65 0.37 -10.90 -7.12
CA SER A 65 1.48 -10.43 -7.96
C SER A 65 1.43 -11.00 -9.38
N GLU A 66 1.15 -12.30 -9.51
CA GLU A 66 0.96 -12.97 -10.79
C GLU A 66 -0.18 -12.33 -11.60
N LEU A 67 -1.34 -12.10 -10.97
CA LEU A 67 -2.52 -11.54 -11.62
C LEU A 67 -2.30 -10.09 -12.05
N LEU A 68 -1.68 -9.26 -11.21
CA LEU A 68 -1.40 -7.85 -11.47
C LEU A 68 -0.28 -7.66 -12.50
N LYS A 69 0.88 -8.30 -12.33
CA LYS A 69 2.03 -8.14 -13.23
C LYS A 69 1.79 -8.84 -14.57
N GLY A 70 1.30 -10.08 -14.54
CA GLY A 70 1.19 -10.93 -15.73
C GLY A 70 0.16 -10.41 -16.73
N ARG A 71 -1.14 -10.55 -16.41
CA ARG A 71 -2.22 -10.23 -17.37
C ARG A 71 -2.55 -8.75 -17.44
N ARG A 72 -2.25 -8.00 -16.38
CA ARG A 72 -2.72 -6.62 -16.21
C ARG A 72 -1.63 -5.56 -16.32
N LYS A 73 -0.36 -5.98 -16.44
CA LYS A 73 0.81 -5.10 -16.68
C LYS A 73 0.99 -4.00 -15.62
N TRP A 74 0.65 -4.28 -14.37
CA TRP A 74 1.07 -3.44 -13.26
C TRP A 74 2.58 -3.61 -13.07
N THR A 75 3.29 -2.50 -12.87
CA THR A 75 4.74 -2.51 -12.80
C THR A 75 5.22 -1.96 -11.46
N GLU A 76 6.40 -2.40 -11.06
CA GLU A 76 7.09 -1.79 -9.94
C GLU A 76 7.46 -0.34 -10.25
N SER A 77 7.43 0.51 -9.23
CA SER A 77 7.87 1.90 -9.33
C SER A 77 8.72 2.29 -8.13
N ARG A 78 9.65 3.22 -8.36
CA ARG A 78 10.58 3.73 -7.35
C ARG A 78 10.65 5.25 -7.42
N VAL A 79 10.51 5.88 -6.26
CA VAL A 79 10.72 7.33 -6.09
C VAL A 79 11.95 7.52 -5.24
N SER A 80 12.97 8.15 -5.83
CA SER A 80 14.21 8.51 -5.15
C SER A 80 14.13 9.96 -4.68
N TYR A 81 14.69 10.24 -3.50
CA TYR A 81 14.73 11.57 -2.91
C TYR A 81 15.94 11.73 -1.99
N TRP A 82 16.27 12.97 -1.63
CA TRP A 82 17.38 13.29 -0.73
C TRP A 82 16.85 13.91 0.56
N VAL A 83 17.27 13.33 1.69
CA VAL A 83 16.89 13.80 3.02
C VAL A 83 18.03 14.58 3.68
N THR A 84 17.69 15.41 4.65
CA THR A 84 18.62 16.21 5.47
C THR A 84 18.00 16.42 6.85
N SER A 85 18.77 16.92 7.82
CA SER A 85 18.27 17.22 9.17
C SER A 85 17.67 18.62 9.34
N ASP A 86 17.72 19.45 8.29
CA ASP A 86 17.21 20.83 8.31
C ASP A 86 15.74 20.89 7.84
N GLU A 87 14.83 21.21 8.77
CA GLU A 87 13.38 21.23 8.52
C GLU A 87 12.98 22.22 7.41
N LYS A 88 13.58 23.41 7.37
CA LYS A 88 13.24 24.43 6.36
C LYS A 88 13.67 23.94 4.98
N LEU A 89 14.83 23.29 4.91
CA LEU A 89 15.35 22.72 3.68
C LEU A 89 14.49 21.57 3.19
N ILE A 90 14.06 20.66 4.08
CA ILE A 90 13.11 19.58 3.75
C ILE A 90 11.84 20.15 3.12
N ARG A 91 11.20 21.15 3.76
CA ARG A 91 9.97 21.76 3.25
C ARG A 91 10.17 22.40 1.87
N ARG A 92 11.34 22.98 1.62
CA ARG A 92 11.69 23.63 0.34
C ARG A 92 11.93 22.60 -0.77
N THR A 93 12.59 21.49 -0.47
CA THR A 93 12.99 20.50 -1.48
C THR A 93 11.95 19.42 -1.74
N LEU A 94 10.93 19.29 -0.88
CA LEU A 94 9.99 18.17 -0.88
C LEU A 94 9.36 17.86 -2.25
N SER A 95 8.97 18.88 -3.01
CA SER A 95 8.34 18.74 -4.34
C SER A 95 9.32 18.87 -5.52
N MET A 96 10.62 19.01 -5.24
CA MET A 96 11.64 19.13 -6.29
C MET A 96 12.04 17.74 -6.82
N PRO A 97 12.45 17.62 -8.10
CA PRO A 97 13.10 16.41 -8.61
C PRO A 97 14.37 16.06 -7.81
N ALA A 98 14.70 14.77 -7.70
CA ALA A 98 15.80 14.28 -6.87
C ALA A 98 17.15 14.99 -7.10
N GLU A 99 17.52 15.24 -8.36
CA GLU A 99 18.76 15.96 -8.68
C GLU A 99 18.77 17.41 -8.16
N GLN A 100 17.62 18.08 -8.20
CA GLN A 100 17.47 19.43 -7.66
C GLN A 100 17.47 19.44 -6.13
N GLN A 101 16.84 18.45 -5.49
CA GLN A 101 16.89 18.28 -4.04
C GLN A 101 18.35 18.19 -3.55
N LYS A 102 19.15 17.33 -4.21
CA LYS A 102 20.57 17.16 -3.88
C LYS A 102 21.35 18.47 -4.04
N ALA A 103 21.17 19.16 -5.17
CA ALA A 103 21.87 20.41 -5.44
C ALA A 103 21.52 21.49 -4.41
N GLU A 104 20.24 21.61 -4.03
CA GLU A 104 19.77 22.61 -3.08
C GLU A 104 20.24 22.32 -1.65
N ILE A 105 20.35 21.05 -1.27
CA ILE A 105 20.90 20.64 0.03
C ILE A 105 22.40 20.98 0.11
N LEU A 106 23.16 20.66 -0.94
CA LEU A 106 24.60 20.97 -1.03
C LEU A 106 24.86 22.48 -1.00
N LYS A 107 24.01 23.27 -1.66
CA LYS A 107 24.13 24.74 -1.72
C LYS A 107 24.01 25.40 -0.34
N GLU A 108 23.24 24.83 0.58
CA GLU A 108 23.12 25.28 1.97
C GLU A 108 24.21 24.72 2.90
N GLY A 109 25.24 24.07 2.35
CA GLY A 109 26.33 23.48 3.13
C GLY A 109 25.90 22.29 3.99
N ARG A 110 24.81 21.61 3.62
CA ARG A 110 24.31 20.40 4.30
C ARG A 110 24.69 19.14 3.52
N GLU A 111 24.81 18.02 4.22
CA GLU A 111 25.04 16.71 3.60
C GLU A 111 23.70 16.12 3.13
N PRO A 112 23.53 15.82 1.82
CA PRO A 112 22.35 15.13 1.32
C PRO A 112 22.49 13.62 1.52
N ILE A 113 21.48 12.99 2.13
CA ILE A 113 21.44 11.53 2.33
C ILE A 113 20.44 10.93 1.34
N PHE A 114 20.90 10.02 0.50
CA PHE A 114 20.07 9.36 -0.49
C PHE A 114 19.06 8.41 0.17
N SER A 115 17.80 8.47 -0.25
CA SER A 115 16.75 7.54 0.15
C SER A 115 15.77 7.28 -0.99
N TYR A 116 14.90 6.29 -0.82
CA TYR A 116 13.86 5.98 -1.79
C TYR A 116 12.70 5.21 -1.17
N ASN A 117 11.54 5.30 -1.84
CA ASN A 117 10.41 4.40 -1.63
C ASN A 117 10.17 3.58 -2.89
N GLN A 118 9.67 2.36 -2.71
CA GLN A 118 9.39 1.42 -3.78
C GLN A 118 8.05 0.76 -3.52
N THR A 119 7.26 0.62 -4.58
CA THR A 119 5.94 -0.01 -4.56
C THR A 119 5.86 -1.04 -5.68
N ASP A 120 5.21 -2.17 -5.41
CA ASP A 120 5.19 -3.32 -6.31
C ASP A 120 4.28 -3.13 -7.53
N PHE A 121 3.23 -2.32 -7.40
CA PHE A 121 2.17 -2.23 -8.40
C PHE A 121 1.72 -0.79 -8.62
N VAL A 122 2.26 -0.17 -9.66
CA VAL A 122 1.81 1.12 -10.19
C VAL A 122 1.34 0.97 -11.63
N LYS A 123 0.24 1.64 -11.95
CA LYS A 123 -0.30 1.73 -13.31
C LYS A 123 -1.10 3.01 -13.44
N GLU A 124 -0.80 3.79 -14.49
CA GLU A 124 -1.53 5.02 -14.83
C GLU A 124 -1.80 5.96 -13.63
N ARG A 125 -0.76 6.17 -12.81
CA ARG A 125 -0.78 7.02 -11.60
C ARG A 125 -1.67 6.50 -10.46
N VAL A 126 -1.95 5.21 -10.43
CA VAL A 126 -2.57 4.51 -9.29
C VAL A 126 -1.53 3.56 -8.70
N ALA A 127 -1.30 3.61 -7.39
CA ALA A 127 -0.53 2.60 -6.66
C ALA A 127 -1.47 1.63 -5.97
N VAL A 128 -1.16 0.33 -6.03
CA VAL A 128 -1.84 -0.73 -5.27
C VAL A 128 -0.81 -1.38 -4.36
N GLU A 129 -1.13 -1.50 -3.08
CA GLU A 129 -0.37 -2.26 -2.10
C GLU A 129 -1.24 -3.41 -1.60
N ILE A 130 -0.65 -4.60 -1.50
CA ILE A 130 -1.30 -5.79 -0.94
C ILE A 130 -0.59 -6.14 0.34
N GLN A 131 -1.25 -5.90 1.47
CA GLN A 131 -0.60 -5.97 2.76
C GLN A 131 -1.21 -7.10 3.62
N PHE A 132 -0.65 -8.30 3.43
CA PHE A 132 -0.87 -9.47 4.29
C PHE A 132 0.27 -9.72 5.30
N GLY A 133 1.16 -8.73 5.46
CA GLY A 133 2.29 -8.74 6.38
C GLY A 133 1.97 -8.14 7.75
N LYS A 134 3.02 -7.81 8.51
CA LYS A 134 2.89 -7.31 9.88
C LYS A 134 2.23 -5.92 9.91
N TYR A 135 1.41 -5.68 10.94
CA TYR A 135 0.70 -4.40 11.12
C TYR A 135 1.61 -3.15 11.01
N ALA A 136 2.87 -3.25 11.47
CA ALA A 136 3.83 -2.14 11.39
C ALA A 136 4.12 -1.68 9.96
N PHE A 137 4.01 -2.58 8.97
CA PHE A 137 4.22 -2.24 7.57
C PHE A 137 3.01 -1.53 6.96
N VAL A 138 1.78 -1.79 7.43
CA VAL A 138 0.58 -1.10 6.93
C VAL A 138 0.66 0.39 7.23
N ALA A 139 1.05 0.76 8.45
CA ALA A 139 1.24 2.16 8.81
C ALA A 139 2.31 2.84 7.94
N TYR A 140 3.38 2.10 7.61
CA TYR A 140 4.41 2.61 6.70
C TYR A 140 3.87 2.80 5.27
N ASP A 141 3.06 1.87 4.76
CA ASP A 141 2.45 1.98 3.42
C ASP A 141 1.53 3.21 3.34
N LEU A 142 0.61 3.34 4.29
CA LEU A 142 -0.40 4.42 4.34
C LEU A 142 0.20 5.81 4.54
N PHE A 143 1.16 5.96 5.44
CA PHE A 143 1.66 7.29 5.87
C PHE A 143 3.01 7.67 5.25
N VAL A 144 3.78 6.71 4.71
CA VAL A 144 5.08 6.98 4.12
C VAL A 144 5.09 6.68 2.63
N LYS A 145 4.80 5.45 2.22
CA LYS A 145 4.94 5.07 0.79
C LYS A 145 3.94 5.80 -0.08
N HIS A 146 2.63 5.65 0.12
CA HIS A 146 1.63 6.33 -0.72
C HIS A 146 1.84 7.85 -0.73
N LEU A 147 2.19 8.42 0.42
CA LEU A 147 2.48 9.85 0.53
C LEU A 147 3.73 10.26 -0.28
N ALA A 148 4.82 9.50 -0.23
CA ALA A 148 6.03 9.79 -0.99
C ALA A 148 5.78 9.74 -2.51
N PHE A 149 5.00 8.76 -2.98
CA PHE A 149 4.63 8.68 -4.40
C PHE A 149 3.69 9.82 -4.82
N TYR A 150 2.76 10.22 -3.95
CA TYR A 150 1.83 11.32 -4.20
C TYR A 150 2.56 12.67 -4.26
N VAL A 151 3.39 12.96 -3.25
CA VAL A 151 4.18 14.19 -3.17
C VAL A 151 5.24 14.27 -4.28
N GLY A 152 5.80 13.12 -4.68
CA GLY A 152 6.69 13.00 -5.83
C GLY A 152 5.98 13.03 -7.20
N ASP A 153 4.70 13.39 -7.24
CA ASP A 153 3.88 13.49 -8.46
C ASP A 153 3.87 12.22 -9.32
N GLN A 154 3.90 11.05 -8.69
CA GLN A 154 3.87 9.75 -9.39
C GLN A 154 2.50 9.08 -9.37
N ILE A 155 1.68 9.36 -8.35
CA ILE A 155 0.33 8.83 -8.22
C ILE A 155 -0.65 9.91 -7.84
N ASP A 156 -1.91 9.71 -8.20
CA ASP A 156 -3.03 10.55 -7.80
C ASP A 156 -3.86 9.88 -6.67
N VAL A 157 -3.80 8.55 -6.57
CA VAL A 157 -4.52 7.75 -5.57
C VAL A 157 -3.77 6.47 -5.23
N GLY A 158 -3.74 6.14 -3.95
CA GLY A 158 -3.27 4.85 -3.44
C GLY A 158 -4.42 3.89 -3.13
N VAL A 159 -4.20 2.60 -3.31
CA VAL A 159 -5.15 1.54 -2.97
C VAL A 159 -4.46 0.57 -2.03
N GLU A 160 -5.07 0.30 -0.89
CA GLU A 160 -4.55 -0.61 0.14
C GLU A 160 -5.49 -1.81 0.27
N ILE A 161 -5.00 -3.01 -0.07
CA ILE A 161 -5.76 -4.27 0.05
C ILE A 161 -5.33 -4.98 1.33
N LEU A 162 -6.27 -5.12 2.26
CA LEU A 162 -6.07 -5.68 3.59
C LEU A 162 -6.99 -6.87 3.84
N PRO A 163 -6.59 -7.87 4.62
CA PRO A 163 -7.49 -8.93 5.02
C PRO A 163 -8.51 -8.37 6.03
N MET A 164 -9.78 -8.76 5.91
CA MET A 164 -10.73 -8.59 7.01
C MET A 164 -10.27 -9.39 8.22
N LYS A 165 -10.73 -9.01 9.43
CA LYS A 165 -10.40 -9.76 10.65
C LYS A 165 -10.74 -11.25 10.54
N SER A 166 -11.82 -11.58 9.85
CA SER A 166 -12.27 -12.97 9.58
C SER A 166 -11.29 -13.81 8.74
N LEU A 167 -10.54 -13.16 7.83
CA LEU A 167 -9.47 -13.80 7.09
C LEU A 167 -8.18 -13.83 7.91
N GLN A 168 -7.84 -12.70 8.54
CA GLN A 168 -6.63 -12.58 9.37
C GLN A 168 -6.61 -13.57 10.53
N SER A 169 -7.76 -13.90 11.14
CA SER A 169 -7.85 -14.89 12.22
C SER A 169 -7.45 -16.30 11.79
N GLN A 170 -7.39 -16.55 10.48
CA GLN A 170 -6.93 -17.80 9.88
C GLN A 170 -5.53 -17.64 9.23
N MET A 171 -4.77 -16.64 9.65
CA MET A 171 -3.40 -16.34 9.24
C MET A 171 -2.47 -16.34 10.47
N SER A 172 -1.17 -16.15 10.25
CA SER A 172 -0.23 -15.99 11.36
C SER A 172 -0.51 -14.76 12.23
N SER A 173 -0.09 -14.84 13.50
CA SER A 173 -0.25 -13.74 14.43
C SER A 173 0.50 -12.47 13.98
N GLY A 174 -0.09 -11.32 14.29
CA GLY A 174 0.47 -9.99 14.03
C GLY A 174 0.35 -9.50 12.59
N VAL A 175 -0.39 -10.21 11.73
CA VAL A 175 -0.80 -9.70 10.42
C VAL A 175 -1.79 -8.55 10.62
N GLY A 176 -1.62 -7.44 9.87
CA GLY A 176 -2.56 -6.32 9.88
C GLY A 176 -3.94 -6.72 9.34
N TYR A 177 -4.99 -5.99 9.71
CA TYR A 177 -6.36 -6.28 9.24
C TYR A 177 -7.17 -5.00 9.05
N TYR A 178 -8.11 -5.04 8.10
CA TYR A 178 -8.86 -3.88 7.65
C TYR A 178 -9.43 -3.04 8.79
N GLU A 179 -10.12 -3.65 9.74
CA GLU A 179 -10.81 -2.93 10.82
C GLU A 179 -9.82 -2.15 11.71
N GLY A 180 -8.65 -2.74 11.99
CA GLY A 180 -7.61 -2.09 12.80
C GLY A 180 -6.95 -0.92 12.06
N GLU A 181 -6.69 -1.09 10.78
CA GLU A 181 -5.99 -0.08 9.97
C GLU A 181 -6.93 1.05 9.53
N PHE A 182 -8.18 0.72 9.25
CA PHE A 182 -9.25 1.71 9.09
C PHE A 182 -9.39 2.58 10.35
N TYR A 183 -9.39 1.95 11.54
CA TYR A 183 -9.38 2.68 12.80
C TYR A 183 -8.14 3.59 12.92
N ASN A 184 -6.96 3.12 12.48
CA ASN A 184 -5.72 3.90 12.46
C ASN A 184 -5.75 5.11 11.52
N ILE A 185 -6.52 5.07 10.43
CA ILE A 185 -6.74 6.23 9.56
C ILE A 185 -7.72 7.20 10.21
N VAL A 186 -8.90 6.72 10.59
CA VAL A 186 -9.97 7.58 11.13
C VAL A 186 -9.50 8.33 12.38
N ARG A 187 -8.70 7.69 13.24
CA ARG A 187 -8.18 8.32 14.46
C ARG A 187 -7.22 9.49 14.21
N GLN A 188 -6.65 9.63 13.01
CA GLN A 188 -5.81 10.79 12.68
C GLN A 188 -6.64 12.06 12.48
N GLY A 189 -7.95 11.92 12.30
CA GLY A 189 -8.85 13.02 11.95
C GLY A 189 -9.06 13.14 10.44
N ARG A 190 -10.01 14.02 10.08
CA ARG A 190 -10.39 14.22 8.67
C ARG A 190 -9.22 14.78 7.87
N GLY A 191 -9.01 14.23 6.67
CA GLY A 191 -8.02 14.72 5.71
C GLY A 191 -6.59 14.26 5.97
N VAL A 192 -6.36 13.32 6.90
CA VAL A 192 -5.05 12.74 7.16
C VAL A 192 -5.09 11.24 6.87
N PRO A 193 -4.15 10.69 6.06
CA PRO A 193 -3.05 11.38 5.37
C PRO A 193 -3.54 12.25 4.19
N ALA A 194 -2.67 13.12 3.66
CA ALA A 194 -3.04 14.05 2.58
C ALA A 194 -3.20 13.42 1.19
N VAL A 195 -2.79 12.16 1.03
CA VAL A 195 -2.95 11.38 -0.21
C VAL A 195 -4.36 10.77 -0.25
N PRO A 196 -5.09 10.86 -1.38
CA PRO A 196 -6.33 10.10 -1.57
C PRO A 196 -6.08 8.59 -1.53
N LEU A 197 -6.92 7.86 -0.79
CA LEU A 197 -6.75 6.42 -0.60
C LEU A 197 -8.06 5.66 -0.78
N VAL A 198 -7.95 4.42 -1.25
CA VAL A 198 -9.03 3.43 -1.21
C VAL A 198 -8.58 2.23 -0.37
N LEU A 199 -9.22 2.01 0.76
CA LEU A 199 -8.96 0.83 1.58
C LEU A 199 -9.97 -0.25 1.23
N LEU A 200 -9.47 -1.44 0.93
CA LEU A 200 -10.28 -2.61 0.57
C LEU A 200 -10.05 -3.72 1.58
N GLY A 201 -11.10 -4.07 2.32
CA GLY A 201 -11.12 -5.22 3.20
C GLY A 201 -11.56 -6.46 2.43
N VAL A 202 -10.72 -7.49 2.36
CA VAL A 202 -10.99 -8.73 1.61
C VAL A 202 -11.11 -9.97 2.49
N ALA A 203 -11.96 -10.91 2.08
CA ALA A 203 -12.12 -12.21 2.70
C ALA A 203 -12.04 -13.35 1.67
N ALA A 204 -11.80 -14.57 2.15
CA ALA A 204 -11.75 -15.78 1.33
C ALA A 204 -13.09 -16.02 0.62
#